data_AF-A0A1M4PPW0-F1
#
_entry.id   AF-A0A1M4PPW0-F1
#
_cell.length_a   1.000
_cell.length_b   1.000
_cell.length_c   1.000
_cell.angle_alpha   90.00
_cell.angle_beta   90.00
_cell.angle_gamma   90.00
#
_symmetry.space_group_name_H-M   'P 1'
#
loop_
_entity.id
_entity.type
_entity.pdbx_description
1 polymer ?
#
loop_
_entity_poly.entity_id
_entity_poly.type
_entity_poly.pdbx_seq_one_letter_code
_entity_poly.pdbx_strand_id
1 'polypeptide(L)'
;MESSVEAFRISIEKQIKYCELLLNSIDKGYLICKKYAMENIGQDTDIDIDETIDIDEYDGDINELINNIQSDYEDFEYMLAEVKKIDINKDVKLQVLINKLNGELRNKKVIIFTEYTDTARYIFENVKDKVDSVVEQLDGGKKKSKEKIVKRFAPKANNYDVKDGEEIDILITTDVLSEGQNLQDCNILINYDLSWNPVRIIQREGRIDRVTTKFDDIYIYNFMPEDKLEDLLNLVDRINNKIKYITETIGSESKILTEDEIIKDKVFNDEDTNSLRRLSNARNKSAFIDELEAQKDGMIPTEEYMREDYKTFLLYNDLNKTRSEKIPNGIYSIKKSDTYKGVYMYYKVGDEDFWLFYDSISDSYITNKAKIYQIISEGNHLDIKPLERDINMDVNEILHRGKDFVNSRVQNIIQSQIAVTRISRVQKDIAERIENMFFKAKYRSRITNEQRKIRQKIKKPLHRGTLMKLRELKIESMNDDELLESLDVILSYIELGEMDNNNDLRGKEIELICYEIIL
;
A
#
# COMPACT_ATOMS: atom_id res chain seq x y z
N MET A 1 -14.97 11.65 12.52
CA MET A 1 -14.57 11.27 11.14
C MET A 1 -13.08 11.46 10.98
N GLU A 2 -12.39 10.52 10.31
CA GLU A 2 -10.95 10.62 10.03
C GLU A 2 -10.67 11.77 9.05
N SER A 3 -11.33 11.79 7.89
CA SER A 3 -11.26 12.86 6.88
C SER A 3 -12.27 14.00 7.13
N SER A 4 -12.31 15.02 6.26
CA SER A 4 -13.34 16.06 6.35
C SER A 4 -14.73 15.54 5.97
N VAL A 5 -15.78 16.23 6.46
CA VAL A 5 -17.17 15.97 6.09
C VAL A 5 -17.35 15.99 4.56
N GLU A 6 -16.67 16.91 3.88
CA GLU A 6 -16.71 17.04 2.42
C GLU A 6 -16.05 15.87 1.68
N ALA A 7 -14.88 15.42 2.15
CA ALA A 7 -14.19 14.28 1.56
C ALA A 7 -15.02 12.98 1.72
N PHE A 8 -15.70 12.84 2.86
CA PHE A 8 -16.64 11.74 3.07
C PHE A 8 -17.86 11.85 2.15
N ARG A 9 -18.43 13.05 1.99
CA ARG A 9 -19.55 13.31 1.06
C ARG A 9 -19.18 12.93 -0.38
N ILE A 10 -18.06 13.43 -0.88
CA ILE A 10 -17.56 13.14 -2.23
C ILE A 10 -17.33 11.63 -2.42
N SER A 11 -16.83 10.94 -1.39
CA SER A 11 -16.64 9.49 -1.42
C SER A 11 -17.97 8.74 -1.55
N ILE A 12 -18.99 9.12 -0.76
CA ILE A 12 -20.33 8.51 -0.85
C ILE A 12 -20.96 8.79 -2.22
N GLU A 13 -20.89 10.03 -2.72
CA GLU A 13 -21.43 10.38 -4.04
C GLU A 13 -20.76 9.56 -5.17
N LYS A 14 -19.46 9.26 -5.04
CA LYS A 14 -18.78 8.35 -5.97
C LYS A 14 -19.31 6.92 -5.87
N GLN A 15 -19.58 6.41 -4.67
CA GLN A 15 -20.15 5.06 -4.49
C GLN A 15 -21.57 4.97 -5.03
N ILE A 16 -22.40 6.00 -4.85
CA ILE A 16 -23.75 6.08 -5.45
C ILE A 16 -23.65 6.00 -6.98
N LYS A 17 -22.81 6.85 -7.59
CA LYS A 17 -22.56 6.82 -9.04
C LYS A 17 -22.03 5.48 -9.53
N TYR A 18 -21.20 4.81 -8.72
CA TYR A 18 -20.71 3.47 -9.03
C TYR A 18 -21.85 2.45 -9.07
N CYS A 19 -22.74 2.46 -8.07
CA CYS A 19 -23.92 1.60 -8.03
C CYS A 19 -24.85 1.87 -9.23
N GLU A 20 -25.12 3.14 -9.55
CA GLU A 20 -25.91 3.52 -10.74
C GLU A 20 -25.29 2.99 -12.03
N LEU A 21 -23.97 3.12 -12.16
CA LEU A 21 -23.23 2.65 -13.33
C LEU A 21 -23.29 1.12 -13.43
N LEU A 22 -23.18 0.39 -12.33
CA LEU A 22 -23.34 -1.06 -12.32
C LEU A 22 -24.76 -1.50 -12.72
N LEU A 23 -25.79 -0.91 -12.10
CA LEU A 23 -27.20 -1.24 -12.41
C LEU A 23 -27.52 -0.96 -13.88
N ASN A 24 -27.12 0.22 -14.38
CA ASN A 24 -27.30 0.58 -15.80
C ASN A 24 -26.54 -0.33 -16.77
N SER A 25 -25.42 -0.91 -16.33
CA SER A 25 -24.63 -1.84 -17.15
C SER A 25 -25.30 -3.21 -17.20
N ILE A 26 -25.79 -3.67 -16.04
CA ILE A 26 -26.56 -4.91 -15.93
C ILE A 26 -27.81 -4.83 -16.83
N ASP A 27 -28.53 -3.72 -16.82
CA ASP A 27 -29.68 -3.48 -17.72
C ASP A 27 -29.32 -3.54 -19.21
N LYS A 28 -28.07 -3.24 -19.55
CA LYS A 28 -27.54 -3.29 -20.94
C LYS A 28 -26.94 -4.63 -21.33
N GLY A 29 -26.92 -5.61 -20.42
CA GLY A 29 -26.42 -6.97 -20.70
C GLY A 29 -24.96 -7.21 -20.34
N TYR A 30 -24.29 -6.34 -19.58
CA TYR A 30 -22.88 -6.54 -19.22
C TYR A 30 -22.52 -6.04 -17.81
N LEU A 31 -21.50 -6.67 -17.20
CA LEU A 31 -20.91 -6.28 -15.92
C LEU A 31 -19.63 -5.50 -16.14
N ILE A 32 -19.37 -4.49 -15.31
CA ILE A 32 -18.16 -3.65 -15.40
C ILE A 32 -17.22 -3.96 -14.23
N CYS A 33 -15.91 -4.04 -14.53
CA CYS A 33 -14.88 -4.17 -13.50
C CYS A 33 -14.83 -2.92 -12.58
N LYS A 34 -14.72 -3.14 -11.26
CA LYS A 34 -14.62 -2.06 -10.25
C LYS A 34 -13.53 -1.04 -10.58
N LYS A 35 -12.36 -1.49 -11.05
CA LYS A 35 -11.24 -0.59 -11.37
C LYS A 35 -11.60 0.36 -12.52
N TYR A 36 -12.17 -0.18 -13.61
CA TYR A 36 -12.64 0.61 -14.75
C TYR A 36 -13.68 1.64 -14.32
N ALA A 37 -14.69 1.19 -13.59
CA ALA A 37 -15.78 2.03 -13.16
C ALA A 37 -15.23 3.17 -12.29
N MET A 38 -14.40 2.87 -11.30
CA MET A 38 -13.85 3.88 -10.40
C MET A 38 -12.95 4.92 -11.09
N GLU A 39 -12.22 4.54 -12.14
CA GLU A 39 -11.37 5.45 -12.92
C GLU A 39 -12.19 6.37 -13.85
N ASN A 40 -13.37 5.93 -14.28
CA ASN A 40 -14.21 6.63 -15.25
C ASN A 40 -15.49 7.26 -14.65
N ILE A 41 -15.73 7.14 -13.34
CA ILE A 41 -16.86 7.80 -12.66
C ILE A 41 -16.83 9.32 -12.94
N GLY A 42 -17.86 9.81 -13.62
CA GLY A 42 -18.05 11.23 -13.94
C GLY A 42 -17.39 11.72 -15.24
N GLN A 43 -16.83 10.83 -16.06
CA GLN A 43 -16.42 11.13 -17.43
C GLN A 43 -17.50 10.62 -18.41
N ASP A 44 -17.99 11.49 -19.31
CA ASP A 44 -18.81 11.08 -20.47
C ASP A 44 -17.92 10.38 -21.51
N THR A 45 -17.35 9.25 -21.14
CA THR A 45 -16.54 8.38 -22.01
C THR A 45 -17.33 7.13 -22.33
N ASP A 46 -17.34 6.75 -23.61
CA ASP A 46 -17.93 5.48 -24.05
C ASP A 46 -17.30 4.32 -23.26
N ILE A 47 -18.15 3.46 -22.70
CA ILE A 47 -17.72 2.30 -21.91
C ILE A 47 -16.94 1.36 -22.84
N ASP A 48 -15.69 1.08 -22.48
CA ASP A 48 -14.81 0.17 -23.20
C ASP A 48 -15.33 -1.26 -23.03
N ILE A 49 -15.80 -1.84 -24.14
CA ILE A 49 -16.43 -3.16 -24.20
C ILE A 49 -15.48 -4.26 -23.70
N ASP A 50 -14.15 -4.06 -23.80
CA ASP A 50 -13.15 -5.05 -23.38
C ASP A 50 -12.91 -5.10 -21.85
N GLU A 51 -13.44 -4.14 -21.07
CA GLU A 51 -13.45 -4.19 -19.59
C GLU A 51 -14.81 -4.62 -19.01
N THR A 52 -15.66 -5.19 -19.88
CA THR A 52 -16.98 -5.71 -19.53
C THR A 52 -17.02 -7.24 -19.61
N ILE A 53 -17.91 -7.85 -18.81
CA ILE A 53 -18.21 -9.28 -18.84
C ILE A 53 -19.67 -9.41 -19.28
N ASP A 54 -19.95 -10.19 -20.33
CA ASP A 54 -21.33 -10.48 -20.72
C ASP A 54 -22.04 -11.18 -19.56
N ILE A 55 -23.27 -10.75 -19.26
CA ILE A 55 -24.06 -11.34 -18.18
C ILE A 55 -24.30 -12.84 -18.41
N ASP A 56 -24.41 -13.27 -19.67
CA ASP A 56 -24.58 -14.69 -20.01
C ASP A 56 -23.33 -15.53 -19.69
N GLU A 57 -22.16 -14.90 -19.55
CA GLU A 57 -20.89 -15.54 -19.16
C GLU A 57 -20.64 -15.49 -17.65
N TYR A 58 -21.51 -14.84 -16.88
CA TYR A 58 -21.38 -14.72 -15.43
C TYR A 58 -22.00 -15.92 -14.70
N ASP A 59 -21.15 -16.67 -13.98
CA ASP A 59 -21.50 -17.93 -13.31
C ASP A 59 -22.26 -17.73 -11.96
N GLY A 60 -22.63 -16.49 -11.61
CA GLY A 60 -23.25 -16.13 -10.33
C GLY A 60 -24.73 -15.70 -10.44
N ASP A 61 -25.40 -15.54 -9.30
CA ASP A 61 -26.80 -15.08 -9.27
C ASP A 61 -26.89 -13.56 -9.48
N ILE A 62 -27.31 -13.17 -10.69
CA ILE A 62 -27.47 -11.77 -11.10
C ILE A 62 -28.58 -11.08 -10.31
N ASN A 63 -29.66 -11.77 -9.95
CA ASN A 63 -30.75 -11.16 -9.20
C ASN A 63 -30.32 -10.86 -7.76
N GLU A 64 -29.55 -11.76 -7.15
CA GLU A 64 -28.93 -11.51 -5.83
C GLU A 64 -27.96 -10.32 -5.91
N LEU A 65 -27.13 -10.26 -6.96
CA LEU A 65 -26.21 -9.15 -7.19
C LEU A 65 -26.95 -7.81 -7.33
N ILE A 66 -28.01 -7.75 -8.13
CA ILE A 66 -28.85 -6.55 -8.28
C ILE A 66 -29.42 -6.11 -6.93
N ASN A 67 -30.00 -7.04 -6.16
CA ASN A 67 -30.57 -6.74 -4.85
C ASN A 67 -29.53 -6.18 -3.87
N ASN A 68 -28.32 -6.75 -3.86
CA ASN A 68 -27.23 -6.26 -3.02
C ASN A 68 -26.77 -4.85 -3.43
N ILE A 69 -26.61 -4.59 -4.74
CA ILE A 69 -26.25 -3.26 -5.25
C ILE A 69 -27.34 -2.23 -4.93
N GLN A 70 -28.62 -2.62 -5.04
CA GLN A 70 -29.76 -1.79 -4.69
C GLN A 70 -29.76 -1.43 -3.20
N SER A 71 -29.51 -2.42 -2.33
CA SER A 71 -29.39 -2.21 -0.89
C SER A 71 -28.23 -1.27 -0.56
N ASP A 72 -27.06 -1.48 -1.16
CA ASP A 72 -25.89 -0.60 -0.99
C ASP A 72 -26.21 0.84 -1.45
N TYR A 73 -26.92 0.99 -2.57
CA TYR A 73 -27.37 2.30 -3.08
C TYR A 73 -28.27 3.03 -2.07
N GLU A 74 -29.27 2.34 -1.52
CA GLU A 74 -30.19 2.89 -0.52
C GLU A 74 -29.45 3.30 0.77
N ASP A 75 -28.51 2.48 1.23
CA ASP A 75 -27.67 2.78 2.39
C ASP A 75 -26.79 4.01 2.13
N PHE A 76 -26.16 4.11 0.96
CA PHE A 76 -25.36 5.27 0.59
C PHE A 76 -26.21 6.54 0.44
N GLU A 77 -27.41 6.47 -0.11
CA GLU A 77 -28.34 7.60 -0.17
C GLU A 77 -28.74 8.07 1.23
N TYR A 78 -29.06 7.14 2.13
CA TYR A 78 -29.38 7.46 3.52
C TYR A 78 -28.19 8.14 4.21
N MET A 79 -26.97 7.60 4.07
CA MET A 79 -25.76 8.22 4.61
C MET A 79 -25.53 9.62 4.03
N LEU A 80 -25.72 9.79 2.71
CA LEU A 80 -25.58 11.09 2.06
C LEU A 80 -26.59 12.11 2.59
N ALA A 81 -27.83 11.69 2.83
CA ALA A 81 -28.88 12.54 3.39
C ALA A 81 -28.53 13.01 4.81
N GLU A 82 -27.98 12.14 5.66
CA GLU A 82 -27.50 12.54 6.99
C GLU A 82 -26.31 13.50 6.92
N VAL A 83 -25.33 13.22 6.05
CA VAL A 83 -24.13 14.06 5.87
C VAL A 83 -24.48 15.44 5.32
N LYS A 84 -25.49 15.55 4.45
CA LYS A 84 -25.99 16.84 3.92
C LYS A 84 -26.59 17.75 5.00
N LYS A 85 -27.01 17.21 6.16
CA LYS A 85 -27.51 18.02 7.29
C LYS A 85 -26.39 18.74 8.07
N ILE A 86 -25.14 18.31 7.86
CA ILE A 86 -23.95 18.88 8.50
C ILE A 86 -23.48 20.07 7.65
N ASP A 87 -23.81 21.26 8.10
CA ASP A 87 -23.30 22.52 7.55
C ASP A 87 -21.86 22.80 8.06
N ILE A 88 -21.13 23.67 7.35
CA ILE A 88 -19.78 24.14 7.70
C ILE A 88 -19.73 24.66 9.14
N ASN A 89 -20.79 25.33 9.59
CA ASN A 89 -20.90 25.86 10.96
C ASN A 89 -21.05 24.77 12.03
N LYS A 90 -21.44 23.56 11.62
CA LYS A 90 -21.60 22.38 12.49
C LYS A 90 -20.39 21.44 12.42
N ASP A 91 -19.44 21.66 11.51
CA ASP A 91 -18.19 20.90 11.48
C ASP A 91 -17.27 21.35 12.63
N VAL A 92 -17.39 20.65 13.76
CA VAL A 92 -16.63 20.93 14.99
C VAL A 92 -15.13 20.93 14.72
N LYS A 93 -14.62 20.00 13.90
CA LYS A 93 -13.19 19.85 13.61
C LYS A 93 -12.65 21.06 12.86
N LEU A 94 -13.37 21.51 11.84
CA LEU A 94 -13.05 22.73 11.10
C LEU A 94 -13.16 23.99 11.98
N GLN A 95 -14.20 24.10 12.81
CA GLN A 95 -14.35 25.26 13.71
C GLN A 95 -13.22 25.33 14.74
N VAL A 96 -12.79 24.20 15.30
CA VAL A 96 -11.63 24.14 16.21
C VAL A 96 -10.36 24.61 15.51
N LEU A 97 -10.12 24.17 14.27
CA LEU A 97 -8.98 24.63 13.48
C LEU A 97 -9.01 26.15 13.28
N ILE A 98 -10.14 26.70 12.81
CA ILE A 98 -10.29 28.15 12.58
C ILE A 98 -10.05 28.93 13.89
N ASN A 99 -10.61 28.46 15.00
CA ASN A 99 -10.44 29.10 16.31
C ASN A 99 -8.98 29.09 16.78
N LYS A 100 -8.25 27.99 16.57
CA LYS A 100 -6.81 27.94 16.87
C LYS A 100 -6.00 28.87 15.99
N LEU A 101 -6.28 28.92 14.68
CA LEU A 101 -5.61 29.82 13.73
C LEU A 101 -5.85 31.30 14.04
N ASN A 102 -7.05 31.67 14.47
CA ASN A 102 -7.37 33.05 14.86
C ASN A 102 -6.95 33.42 16.29
N GLY A 103 -6.65 32.44 17.13
CA GLY A 103 -6.26 32.62 18.52
C GLY A 103 -4.77 32.34 18.74
N GLU A 104 -4.50 31.18 19.33
CA GLU A 104 -3.17 30.74 19.77
C GLU A 104 -2.10 30.72 18.66
N LEU A 105 -2.52 30.42 17.43
CA LEU A 105 -1.63 30.28 16.27
C LEU A 105 -1.66 31.50 15.34
N ARG A 106 -2.32 32.59 15.76
CA ARG A 106 -2.43 33.81 14.95
C ARG A 106 -1.06 34.39 14.66
N ASN A 107 -0.84 34.81 13.40
CA ASN A 107 0.42 35.36 12.89
C ASN A 107 1.62 34.40 13.00
N LYS A 108 1.39 33.10 13.22
CA LYS A 108 2.44 32.09 13.19
C LYS A 108 2.44 31.36 11.86
N LYS A 109 3.61 30.88 11.44
CA LYS A 109 3.72 30.04 10.25
C LYS A 109 3.31 28.61 10.59
N VAL A 110 2.31 28.08 9.89
CA VAL A 110 1.69 26.79 10.19
C VAL A 110 1.62 25.92 8.93
N ILE A 111 1.96 24.65 9.06
CA ILE A 111 1.70 23.65 8.02
C ILE A 111 0.62 22.69 8.48
N ILE A 112 -0.37 22.44 7.61
CA ILE A 112 -1.51 21.57 7.88
C ILE A 112 -1.47 20.41 6.88
N PHE A 113 -1.30 19.20 7.41
CA PHE A 113 -1.26 17.97 6.61
C PHE A 113 -2.59 17.20 6.65
N THR A 114 -2.92 16.60 5.53
CA THR A 114 -4.05 15.69 5.33
C THR A 114 -3.69 14.64 4.30
N GLU A 115 -4.09 13.39 4.49
CA GLU A 115 -3.90 12.31 3.53
C GLU A 115 -4.73 12.57 2.25
N TYR A 116 -5.90 13.19 2.39
CA TYR A 116 -6.87 13.33 1.31
C TYR A 116 -6.79 14.69 0.62
N THR A 117 -6.75 14.66 -0.72
CA THR A 117 -6.76 15.87 -1.56
C THR A 117 -8.05 16.67 -1.39
N ASP A 118 -9.19 15.98 -1.30
CA ASP A 118 -10.50 16.63 -1.14
C ASP A 118 -10.60 17.36 0.21
N THR A 119 -10.04 16.78 1.29
CA THR A 119 -9.91 17.45 2.59
C THR A 119 -9.02 18.70 2.50
N ALA A 120 -7.87 18.64 1.82
CA ALA A 120 -6.98 19.80 1.68
C ALA A 120 -7.68 20.99 1.00
N ARG A 121 -8.44 20.70 -0.05
CA ARG A 121 -9.24 21.72 -0.77
C ARG A 121 -10.36 22.25 0.10
N TYR A 122 -11.06 21.37 0.81
CA TYR A 122 -12.12 21.74 1.73
C TYR A 122 -11.63 22.70 2.82
N ILE A 123 -10.51 22.38 3.48
CA ILE A 123 -9.93 23.24 4.51
C ILE A 123 -9.54 24.59 3.90
N PHE A 124 -8.86 24.59 2.75
CA PHE A 124 -8.44 25.82 2.09
C PHE A 124 -9.58 26.77 1.79
N GLU A 125 -10.64 26.27 1.15
CA GLU A 125 -11.81 27.08 0.79
C GLU A 125 -12.52 27.64 2.03
N ASN A 126 -12.45 26.95 3.18
CA ASN A 126 -13.11 27.36 4.40
C ASN A 126 -12.25 28.20 5.36
N VAL A 127 -10.92 28.22 5.17
CA VAL A 127 -9.98 28.93 6.05
C VAL A 127 -9.49 30.23 5.42
N LYS A 128 -9.23 30.26 4.10
CA LYS A 128 -8.54 31.38 3.41
C LYS A 128 -9.14 32.77 3.66
N ASP A 129 -10.46 32.87 3.81
CA ASP A 129 -11.18 34.15 4.01
C ASP A 129 -11.58 34.41 5.47
N LYS A 130 -11.25 33.47 6.38
CA LYS A 130 -11.64 33.52 7.81
C LYS A 130 -10.46 33.76 8.74
N VAL A 131 -9.25 33.84 8.21
CA VAL A 131 -8.02 34.08 8.98
C VAL A 131 -7.26 35.26 8.39
N ASP A 132 -6.64 36.03 9.26
CA ASP A 132 -5.81 37.20 8.91
C ASP A 132 -4.38 36.74 8.58
N SER A 133 -4.23 35.90 7.55
CA SER A 133 -2.97 35.25 7.17
C SER A 133 -3.00 34.82 5.70
N VAL A 134 -1.85 34.79 5.03
CA VAL A 134 -1.77 34.32 3.64
C VAL A 134 -1.85 32.78 3.63
N VAL A 135 -2.98 32.26 3.15
CA VAL A 135 -3.23 30.81 3.06
C VAL A 135 -3.02 30.33 1.64
N GLU A 136 -2.32 29.21 1.46
CA GLU A 136 -2.21 28.52 0.19
C GLU A 136 -2.40 27.01 0.35
N GLN A 137 -2.75 26.39 -0.76
CA GLN A 137 -3.07 24.97 -0.82
C GLN A 137 -2.26 24.27 -1.91
N LEU A 138 -1.71 23.11 -1.54
CA LEU A 138 -0.89 22.27 -2.41
C LEU A 138 -1.34 20.80 -2.32
N ASP A 139 -1.92 20.29 -3.40
CA ASP A 139 -2.28 18.87 -3.58
C ASP A 139 -1.73 18.34 -4.91
N GLY A 140 -1.83 17.02 -5.12
CA GLY A 140 -1.34 16.36 -6.34
C GLY A 140 -2.20 16.53 -7.58
N GLY A 141 -3.35 17.20 -7.49
CA GLY A 141 -4.28 17.38 -8.60
C GLY A 141 -4.11 18.69 -9.39
N LYS A 142 -3.46 19.73 -8.86
CA LYS A 142 -3.26 21.01 -9.58
C LYS A 142 -1.83 21.20 -10.07
N LYS A 143 -1.67 21.58 -11.35
CA LYS A 143 -0.41 22.05 -11.99
C LYS A 143 0.10 23.40 -11.43
N LYS A 144 -0.15 23.75 -10.17
CA LYS A 144 0.57 24.88 -9.55
C LYS A 144 2.04 24.46 -9.43
N SER A 145 2.97 25.38 -9.68
CA SER A 145 4.40 25.10 -9.46
C SER A 145 4.63 24.85 -7.97
N LYS A 146 4.73 23.58 -7.60
CA LYS A 146 5.00 23.10 -6.24
C LYS A 146 6.20 23.82 -5.62
N GLU A 147 7.28 23.96 -6.40
CA GLU A 147 8.49 24.68 -6.01
C GLU A 147 8.22 26.15 -5.65
N LYS A 148 7.35 26.84 -6.41
CA LYS A 148 7.00 28.24 -6.13
C LYS A 148 6.25 28.37 -4.81
N ILE A 149 5.33 27.45 -4.51
CA ILE A 149 4.58 27.44 -3.25
C ILE A 149 5.52 27.17 -2.08
N VAL A 150 6.38 26.14 -2.19
CA VAL A 150 7.36 25.81 -1.15
C VAL A 150 8.29 26.99 -0.87
N LYS A 151 8.80 27.65 -1.91
CA LYS A 151 9.68 28.83 -1.77
C LYS A 151 8.97 30.03 -1.14
N ARG A 152 7.70 30.26 -1.44
CA ARG A 152 6.89 31.32 -0.80
C ARG A 152 6.52 30.98 0.65
N PHE A 153 6.41 29.70 0.99
CA PHE A 153 6.15 29.26 2.36
C PHE A 153 7.42 29.23 3.21
N ALA A 154 8.56 28.81 2.69
CA ALA A 154 9.82 28.76 3.43
C ALA A 154 10.94 29.52 2.70
N PRO A 155 10.83 30.86 2.58
CA PRO A 155 11.78 31.65 1.81
C PRO A 155 13.21 31.59 2.36
N LYS A 156 13.41 31.59 3.68
CA LYS A 156 14.75 31.57 4.29
C LYS A 156 15.42 30.21 4.09
N ALA A 157 14.71 29.11 4.36
CA ALA A 157 15.24 27.76 4.14
C ALA A 157 15.53 27.44 2.66
N ASN A 158 14.91 28.18 1.72
CA ASN A 158 15.11 27.99 0.28
C ASN A 158 15.88 29.14 -0.40
N ASN A 159 16.48 30.06 0.38
CA ASN A 159 17.19 31.25 -0.13
C ASN A 159 16.40 32.00 -1.22
N TYR A 160 15.11 32.22 -0.99
CA TYR A 160 14.19 32.86 -1.92
C TYR A 160 13.76 34.23 -1.40
N ASP A 161 13.88 35.25 -2.24
CA ASP A 161 13.40 36.59 -1.95
C ASP A 161 11.93 36.70 -2.36
N VAL A 162 11.05 36.70 -1.37
CA VAL A 162 9.60 36.79 -1.56
C VAL A 162 9.16 38.24 -1.49
N LYS A 163 8.24 38.64 -2.38
CA LYS A 163 7.69 40.00 -2.35
C LYS A 163 6.84 40.21 -1.10
N ASP A 164 6.83 41.45 -0.60
CA ASP A 164 5.97 41.85 0.52
C ASP A 164 4.50 41.46 0.26
N GLY A 165 3.90 40.75 1.22
CA GLY A 165 2.52 40.27 1.14
C GLY A 165 2.31 39.01 0.28
N GLU A 166 3.35 38.44 -0.33
CA GLU A 166 3.26 37.18 -1.07
C GLU A 166 3.77 35.96 -0.27
N GLU A 167 4.43 36.18 0.86
CA GLU A 167 4.87 35.11 1.77
C GLU A 167 3.67 34.33 2.30
N ILE A 168 3.76 33.01 2.32
CA ILE A 168 2.67 32.15 2.80
C ILE A 168 2.88 31.88 4.28
N ASP A 169 1.84 32.15 5.07
CA ASP A 169 1.82 31.90 6.52
C ASP A 169 1.24 30.51 6.82
N ILE A 170 0.21 30.11 6.08
CA ILE A 170 -0.48 28.83 6.31
C ILE A 170 -0.45 28.00 5.02
N LEU A 171 0.21 26.84 5.08
CA LEU A 171 0.25 25.90 3.97
C LEU A 171 -0.60 24.67 4.29
N ILE A 172 -1.64 24.44 3.49
CA ILE A 172 -2.48 23.24 3.58
C ILE A 172 -2.06 22.28 2.47
N THR A 173 -1.72 21.05 2.83
CA THR A 173 -1.11 20.14 1.87
C THR A 173 -1.36 18.66 2.15
N THR A 174 -1.20 17.87 1.10
CA THR A 174 -1.13 16.41 1.21
C THR A 174 0.31 15.93 1.25
N ASP A 175 0.52 14.62 1.41
CA ASP A 175 1.85 13.99 1.36
C ASP A 175 2.54 14.14 -0.02
N VAL A 176 1.90 14.84 -0.97
CA VAL A 176 2.46 15.19 -2.29
C VAL A 176 3.61 16.20 -2.19
N LEU A 177 3.86 16.80 -1.02
CA LEU A 177 5.17 17.33 -0.65
C LEU A 177 6.19 16.19 -0.55
N SER A 178 6.58 15.67 -1.73
CA SER A 178 7.65 14.69 -1.94
C SER A 178 8.85 14.98 -1.07
N GLU A 179 9.55 13.90 -0.76
CA GLU A 179 10.77 13.90 0.04
C GLU A 179 11.76 14.99 -0.36
N GLY A 180 12.42 15.56 0.66
CA GLY A 180 13.51 16.53 0.48
C GLY A 180 13.15 18.01 0.50
N GLN A 181 11.87 18.43 0.61
CA GLN A 181 11.55 19.87 0.69
C GLN A 181 11.96 20.49 2.04
N ASN A 182 12.61 21.66 2.00
CA ASN A 182 13.01 22.41 3.18
C ASN A 182 11.86 23.32 3.64
N LEU A 183 11.20 22.98 4.75
CA LEU A 183 10.07 23.74 5.32
C LEU A 183 10.38 24.33 6.71
N GLN A 184 11.67 24.43 7.05
CA GLN A 184 12.21 24.77 8.37
C GLN A 184 11.90 26.20 8.86
N ASP A 185 11.31 27.04 8.01
CA ASP A 185 10.80 28.36 8.41
C ASP A 185 9.54 28.26 9.29
N CYS A 186 9.00 27.04 9.44
CA CYS A 186 7.83 26.70 10.23
C CYS A 186 8.23 25.77 11.38
N ASN A 187 7.65 25.99 12.57
CA ASN A 187 7.80 25.11 13.73
C ASN A 187 6.45 24.59 14.27
N ILE A 188 5.37 24.75 13.50
CA ILE A 188 4.02 24.32 13.90
C ILE A 188 3.43 23.44 12.80
N LEU A 189 3.24 22.17 13.15
CA LEU A 189 2.63 21.17 12.28
C LEU A 189 1.28 20.78 12.84
N ILE A 190 0.26 20.74 11.99
CA ILE A 190 -1.06 20.23 12.33
C ILE A 190 -1.37 19.04 11.42
N ASN A 191 -1.49 17.85 12.00
CA ASN A 191 -2.09 16.71 11.32
C ASN A 191 -3.60 16.82 11.45
N TYR A 192 -4.27 17.25 10.36
CA TYR A 192 -5.72 17.30 10.32
C TYR A 192 -6.32 15.89 10.32
N ASP A 193 -5.61 14.92 9.75
CA ASP A 193 -5.92 13.50 9.88
C ASP A 193 -4.62 12.69 10.04
N LEU A 194 -4.75 11.59 10.76
CA LEU A 194 -3.66 10.67 11.04
C LEU A 194 -3.59 9.63 9.92
N SER A 195 -2.39 9.43 9.38
CA SER A 195 -2.19 8.40 8.38
C SER A 195 -2.03 7.03 9.04
N TRP A 196 -2.62 6.01 8.43
CA TRP A 196 -2.45 4.59 8.80
C TRP A 196 -1.00 4.10 8.68
N ASN A 197 -0.16 4.86 7.95
CA ASN A 197 1.27 4.63 7.85
C ASN A 197 2.04 5.58 8.79
N PRO A 198 2.60 5.09 9.90
CA PRO A 198 3.36 5.91 10.85
C PRO A 198 4.58 6.58 10.24
N VAL A 199 5.19 5.97 9.22
CA VAL A 199 6.34 6.53 8.52
C VAL A 199 5.97 7.88 7.89
N ARG A 200 4.74 8.02 7.38
CA ARG A 200 4.28 9.30 6.82
C ARG A 200 4.20 10.39 7.88
N ILE A 201 3.77 10.06 9.09
CA ILE A 201 3.70 11.02 10.21
C ILE A 201 5.12 11.50 10.57
N ILE A 202 6.05 10.56 10.75
CA ILE A 202 7.46 10.86 11.04
C ILE A 202 8.09 11.69 9.91
N GLN A 203 7.80 11.35 8.65
CA GLN A 203 8.31 12.08 7.50
C GLN A 203 7.75 13.51 7.41
N ARG A 204 6.49 13.74 7.81
CA ARG A 204 5.88 15.09 7.88
C ARG A 204 6.64 15.94 8.90
N GLU A 205 6.95 15.38 10.06
CA GLU A 205 7.72 16.05 11.12
C GLU A 205 9.15 16.36 10.67
N GLY A 206 9.84 15.39 10.05
CA GLY A 206 11.18 15.58 9.49
C GLY A 206 11.28 16.63 8.36
N ARG A 207 10.18 17.24 7.93
CA ARG A 207 10.20 18.43 7.05
C ARG A 207 10.56 19.72 7.79
N ILE A 208 10.22 19.80 9.08
CA ILE A 208 10.43 20.96 9.94
C ILE A 208 11.47 20.68 11.02
N ASP A 209 11.55 19.44 11.50
CA ASP A 209 12.52 18.97 12.48
C ASP A 209 13.81 18.52 11.80
N ARG A 210 14.77 19.45 11.75
CA ARG A 210 16.10 19.26 11.13
C ARG A 210 17.13 20.03 11.94
N VAL A 211 18.38 19.57 11.94
CA VAL A 211 19.53 20.22 12.63
C VAL A 211 19.70 21.71 12.26
N THR A 212 19.24 22.12 11.08
CA THR A 212 19.32 23.50 10.59
C THR A 212 18.14 24.38 10.97
N THR A 213 17.14 23.84 11.68
CA THR A 213 16.00 24.62 12.19
C THR A 213 16.49 25.66 13.20
N LYS A 214 15.88 26.84 13.22
CA LYS A 214 16.27 27.96 14.12
C LYS A 214 15.39 28.09 15.35
N PHE A 215 14.35 27.27 15.44
CA PHE A 215 13.41 27.26 16.54
C PHE A 215 13.89 26.33 17.63
N ASP A 216 13.76 26.75 18.89
CA ASP A 216 14.11 25.92 20.04
C ASP A 216 13.09 24.79 20.26
N ASP A 217 11.82 25.05 19.91
CA ASP A 217 10.70 24.11 20.07
C ASP A 217 9.92 23.94 18.77
N ILE A 218 9.52 22.69 18.50
CA ILE A 218 8.59 22.29 17.44
C ILE A 218 7.29 21.80 18.07
N TYR A 219 6.16 22.30 17.55
CA TYR A 219 4.83 21.99 18.04
C TYR A 219 4.07 21.15 17.02
N ILE A 220 3.66 19.94 17.43
CA ILE A 220 2.88 19.02 16.61
C ILE A 220 1.48 18.91 17.22
N TYR A 221 0.47 19.26 16.45
CA TYR A 221 -0.94 19.15 16.83
C TYR A 221 -1.60 18.04 16.01
N ASN A 222 -2.17 17.05 16.71
CA ASN A 222 -2.85 15.93 16.08
C ASN A 222 -4.35 16.02 16.36
N PHE A 223 -5.17 16.03 15.31
CA PHE A 223 -6.60 15.82 15.47
C PHE A 223 -6.87 14.33 15.66
N MET A 224 -7.25 13.95 16.87
CA MET A 224 -7.59 12.57 17.19
C MET A 224 -8.96 12.18 16.63
N PRO A 225 -9.15 10.89 16.26
CA PRO A 225 -10.48 10.37 15.94
C PRO A 225 -11.40 10.47 17.16
N GLU A 226 -12.71 10.42 16.91
CA GLU A 226 -13.71 10.40 17.98
C GLU A 226 -13.68 9.05 18.71
N ASP A 227 -13.86 9.04 20.04
CA ASP A 227 -13.70 7.84 20.88
C ASP A 227 -14.44 6.61 20.34
N LYS A 228 -15.68 6.76 19.86
CA LYS A 228 -16.46 5.65 19.29
C LYS A 228 -15.88 5.08 17.99
N LEU A 229 -15.24 5.93 17.19
CA LEU A 229 -14.56 5.53 15.97
C LEU A 229 -13.23 4.85 16.30
N GLU A 230 -12.54 5.34 17.33
CA GLU A 230 -11.33 4.71 17.86
C GLU A 230 -11.63 3.33 18.46
N ASP A 231 -12.70 3.16 19.23
CA ASP A 231 -13.11 1.85 19.78
C ASP A 231 -13.37 0.81 18.66
N LEU A 232 -13.88 1.26 17.52
CA LEU A 232 -14.22 0.39 16.38
C LEU A 232 -13.00 0.07 15.51
N LEU A 233 -12.10 1.03 15.34
CA LEU A 233 -10.96 0.91 14.44
C LEU A 233 -9.65 0.56 15.16
N ASN A 234 -9.50 0.83 16.46
CA ASN A 234 -8.23 0.79 17.18
C ASN A 234 -7.09 1.42 16.35
N LEU A 235 -7.36 2.57 15.72
CA LEU A 235 -6.44 3.21 14.79
C LEU A 235 -5.21 3.73 15.53
N VAL A 236 -5.42 4.53 16.57
CA VAL A 236 -4.36 5.14 17.39
C VAL A 236 -3.52 4.06 18.04
N ASP A 237 -4.14 3.01 18.59
CA ASP A 237 -3.40 1.88 19.17
C ASP A 237 -2.55 1.14 18.12
N ARG A 238 -3.08 0.92 16.92
CA ARG A 238 -2.32 0.29 15.83
C ARG A 238 -1.17 1.15 15.36
N ILE A 239 -1.34 2.47 15.25
CA ILE A 239 -0.27 3.38 14.87
C ILE A 239 0.77 3.44 15.99
N ASN A 240 0.37 3.62 17.26
CA ASN A 240 1.25 3.67 18.42
C ASN A 240 2.11 2.40 18.52
N ASN A 241 1.52 1.23 18.35
CA ASN A 241 2.27 -0.03 18.36
C ASN A 241 3.30 -0.11 17.23
N LYS A 242 2.96 0.38 16.04
CA LYS A 242 3.91 0.44 14.92
C LYS A 242 5.01 1.48 15.14
N ILE A 243 4.68 2.67 15.68
CA ILE A 243 5.69 3.68 16.04
C ILE A 243 6.62 3.13 17.10
N LYS A 244 6.09 2.51 18.15
CA LYS A 244 6.89 1.87 19.19
C LYS A 244 7.84 0.83 18.60
N TYR A 245 7.38 0.00 17.66
CA TYR A 245 8.24 -0.95 16.95
C TYR A 245 9.37 -0.26 16.16
N ILE A 246 9.05 0.80 15.43
CA ILE A 246 10.03 1.61 14.68
C ILE A 246 11.04 2.23 15.65
N THR A 247 10.58 2.86 16.72
CA THR A 247 11.41 3.49 17.77
C THR A 247 12.27 2.46 18.50
N GLU A 248 11.76 1.25 18.77
CA GLU A 248 12.54 0.18 19.41
C GLU A 248 13.60 -0.41 18.49
N THR A 249 13.38 -0.39 17.17
CA THR A 249 14.31 -0.92 16.17
C THR A 249 15.40 0.09 15.79
N ILE A 250 15.01 1.34 15.53
CA ILE A 250 15.87 2.39 14.93
C ILE A 250 16.27 3.46 15.96
N GLY A 251 15.52 3.63 17.05
CA GLY A 251 15.60 4.79 17.94
C GLY A 251 14.74 5.95 17.43
N SER A 252 14.20 6.75 18.35
CA SER A 252 13.51 8.03 18.06
C SER A 252 13.91 9.04 19.11
N GLU A 253 14.12 10.29 18.70
CA GLU A 253 14.51 11.41 19.58
C GLU A 253 13.30 12.24 20.05
N SER A 254 12.10 12.03 19.47
CA SER A 254 10.91 12.88 19.66
C SER A 254 9.62 12.08 19.90
N LYS A 255 8.65 12.69 20.60
CA LYS A 255 7.27 12.17 20.75
C LYS A 255 6.42 12.62 19.57
N ILE A 256 5.71 11.69 18.93
CA ILE A 256 5.11 11.87 17.59
C ILE A 256 3.58 12.00 17.67
N LEU A 257 2.90 11.09 18.37
CA LEU A 257 1.44 11.04 18.47
C LEU A 257 0.91 11.55 19.80
N THR A 258 1.46 11.07 20.91
CA THR A 258 0.92 11.31 22.27
C THR A 258 1.98 11.72 23.28
N GLU A 259 1.58 12.50 24.28
CA GLU A 259 2.48 12.94 25.36
C GLU A 259 3.00 11.77 26.22
N ASP A 260 2.36 10.61 26.19
CA ASP A 260 2.71 9.42 26.98
C ASP A 260 3.76 8.51 26.31
N GLU A 261 4.29 8.88 25.14
CA GLU A 261 5.31 8.10 24.44
C GLU A 261 6.64 8.01 25.21
N ILE A 262 7.16 6.78 25.33
CA ILE A 262 8.45 6.50 25.98
C ILE A 262 9.57 6.65 24.95
N ILE A 263 10.38 7.69 25.09
CA ILE A 263 11.58 7.93 24.27
C ILE A 263 12.68 6.94 24.72
N LYS A 264 13.23 6.16 23.79
CA LYS A 264 14.42 5.33 24.01
C LYS A 264 15.52 5.77 23.04
N ASP A 265 16.51 6.44 23.60
CA ASP A 265 17.68 6.91 22.89
C ASP A 265 18.64 5.72 22.64
N LYS A 266 18.91 5.38 21.38
CA LYS A 266 19.78 4.26 20.97
C LYS A 266 21.05 4.72 20.23
N VAL A 267 21.33 6.03 20.15
CA VAL A 267 22.29 6.60 19.19
C VAL A 267 23.79 6.47 19.61
N PHE A 268 24.14 5.75 20.66
CA PHE A 268 25.55 5.62 21.07
C PHE A 268 25.99 4.18 21.34
N ASN A 269 26.19 3.40 20.27
CA ASN A 269 27.07 2.22 20.31
C ASN A 269 28.28 2.45 19.38
N ASP A 270 29.48 2.16 19.90
CA ASP A 270 30.78 2.48 19.30
C ASP A 270 31.05 1.85 17.92
N GLU A 271 30.25 0.87 17.49
CA GLU A 271 30.43 0.14 16.23
C GLU A 271 30.03 0.94 14.97
N ASP A 272 29.12 1.91 15.07
CA ASP A 272 28.64 2.72 13.94
C ASP A 272 29.61 3.83 13.50
N THR A 273 30.61 4.14 14.32
CA THR A 273 31.62 5.16 14.04
C THR A 273 32.51 4.80 12.84
N ASN A 274 32.68 3.51 12.56
CA ASN A 274 33.47 3.03 11.42
C ASN A 274 32.71 3.16 10.08
N SER A 275 31.37 3.08 10.11
CA SER A 275 30.50 3.29 8.94
C SER A 275 30.45 4.78 8.56
N LEU A 276 30.35 5.66 9.56
CA LEU A 276 30.41 7.12 9.41
C LEU A 276 31.77 7.63 8.88
N ARG A 277 32.87 6.94 9.20
CA ARG A 277 34.20 7.25 8.64
C ARG A 277 34.34 6.90 7.14
N ARG A 278 33.58 5.93 6.64
CA ARG A 278 33.53 5.62 5.19
C ARG A 278 32.69 6.68 4.43
N LEU A 279 31.68 7.25 5.09
CA LEU A 279 30.77 8.28 4.57
C LEU A 279 31.43 9.65 4.30
N SER A 280 32.58 9.97 4.92
CA SER A 280 33.26 11.25 4.66
C SER A 280 34.02 11.29 3.31
N ASN A 281 34.28 10.12 2.70
CA ASN A 281 35.18 10.01 1.54
C ASN A 281 34.47 9.77 0.20
N ALA A 282 33.15 9.54 0.19
CA ALA A 282 32.38 9.36 -1.05
C ALA A 282 31.99 10.74 -1.62
N ARG A 283 32.43 11.04 -2.85
CA ARG A 283 32.24 12.34 -3.53
C ARG A 283 30.79 12.69 -3.89
N ASN A 284 29.87 11.74 -3.88
CA ASN A 284 28.45 11.96 -4.20
C ASN A 284 27.57 11.39 -3.07
N LYS A 285 27.29 12.23 -2.08
CA LYS A 285 26.42 11.88 -0.94
C LYS A 285 24.95 11.70 -1.32
N SER A 286 24.47 12.37 -2.36
CA SER A 286 23.05 12.30 -2.76
C SER A 286 22.68 10.96 -3.37
N ALA A 287 23.43 10.47 -4.35
CA ALA A 287 23.09 9.23 -5.06
C ALA A 287 23.13 7.97 -4.17
N PHE A 288 23.95 7.97 -3.11
CA PHE A 288 24.02 6.86 -2.15
C PHE A 288 22.92 6.94 -1.08
N ILE A 289 22.50 8.16 -0.71
CA ILE A 289 21.32 8.36 0.13
C ILE A 289 20.05 7.98 -0.65
N ASP A 290 19.94 8.36 -1.93
CA ASP A 290 18.84 7.95 -2.81
C ASP A 290 18.80 6.42 -3.00
N GLU A 291 19.95 5.74 -3.02
CA GLU A 291 20.06 4.27 -3.13
C GLU A 291 19.69 3.55 -1.81
N LEU A 292 20.09 4.11 -0.66
CA LEU A 292 19.64 3.64 0.67
C LEU A 292 18.16 3.96 0.94
N GLU A 293 17.66 5.07 0.40
CA GLU A 293 16.26 5.50 0.49
C GLU A 293 15.36 4.66 -0.43
N ALA A 294 15.82 4.27 -1.63
CA ALA A 294 15.15 3.28 -2.47
C ALA A 294 15.12 1.88 -1.82
N GLN A 295 16.12 1.53 -1.01
CA GLN A 295 16.07 0.34 -0.13
C GLN A 295 15.11 0.52 1.07
N LYS A 296 14.80 1.77 1.46
CA LYS A 296 13.96 2.12 2.61
C LYS A 296 12.47 2.27 2.27
N ASP A 297 12.14 2.73 1.07
CA ASP A 297 10.76 2.75 0.53
C ASP A 297 10.20 1.34 0.29
N GLY A 298 11.08 0.34 0.23
CA GLY A 298 10.74 -1.09 0.26
C GLY A 298 10.56 -1.68 1.67
N MET A 299 10.78 -0.92 2.75
CA MET A 299 10.62 -1.38 4.14
C MET A 299 9.16 -1.30 4.63
N ILE A 300 8.22 -1.80 3.83
CA ILE A 300 7.22 -2.68 4.43
C ILE A 300 8.01 -3.92 4.87
N PRO A 301 7.76 -4.56 6.03
CA PRO A 301 8.44 -5.81 6.36
C PRO A 301 8.09 -6.85 5.29
N THR A 302 8.88 -6.89 4.23
CA THR A 302 8.80 -7.89 3.20
C THR A 302 9.52 -9.10 3.76
N GLU A 303 9.02 -10.28 3.42
CA GLU A 303 9.49 -11.61 3.79
C GLU A 303 11.03 -11.79 3.77
N GLU A 304 11.72 -10.95 3.00
CA GLU A 304 13.17 -10.92 2.77
C GLU A 304 14.00 -10.35 3.94
N TYR A 305 13.61 -9.21 4.53
CA TYR A 305 14.31 -8.62 5.70
C TYR A 305 14.16 -9.50 6.95
N MET A 306 12.98 -10.12 7.14
CA MET A 306 12.73 -11.07 8.24
C MET A 306 13.52 -12.37 8.08
N ARG A 307 13.81 -12.78 6.84
CA ARG A 307 14.70 -13.92 6.54
C ARG A 307 16.15 -13.59 6.83
N GLU A 308 16.59 -12.34 6.67
CA GLU A 308 18.00 -11.95 6.82
C GLU A 308 18.49 -12.01 8.27
N ASP A 309 17.70 -11.56 9.24
CA ASP A 309 18.09 -11.64 10.66
C ASP A 309 18.24 -13.09 11.14
N TYR A 310 17.28 -13.96 10.77
CA TYR A 310 17.35 -15.39 11.08
C TYR A 310 18.40 -16.13 10.23
N LYS A 311 18.58 -15.78 8.95
CA LYS A 311 19.68 -16.31 8.12
C LYS A 311 21.00 -16.00 8.76
N THR A 312 21.20 -14.76 9.19
CA THR A 312 22.46 -14.31 9.79
C THR A 312 22.71 -15.08 11.09
N PHE A 313 21.68 -15.29 11.92
CA PHE A 313 21.80 -16.06 13.16
C PHE A 313 21.99 -17.58 12.94
N LEU A 314 21.34 -18.17 11.95
CA LEU A 314 21.39 -19.63 11.66
C LEU A 314 22.59 -20.05 10.79
N LEU A 315 23.03 -19.18 9.87
CA LEU A 315 24.08 -19.50 8.88
C LEU A 315 25.49 -19.08 9.31
N TYR A 316 25.67 -18.20 10.30
CA TYR A 316 27.00 -17.89 10.82
C TYR A 316 27.59 -18.98 11.73
N ASN A 317 26.83 -20.07 11.96
CA ASN A 317 27.30 -21.21 12.73
C ASN A 317 26.99 -22.52 11.99
N ASP A 318 28.00 -23.12 11.36
CA ASP A 318 27.88 -24.37 10.56
C ASP A 318 27.22 -25.52 11.33
N LEU A 319 27.34 -25.53 12.67
CA LEU A 319 26.68 -26.48 13.55
C LEU A 319 25.15 -26.34 13.55
N ASN A 320 24.63 -25.11 13.50
CA ASN A 320 23.20 -24.85 13.51
C ASN A 320 22.57 -25.23 12.16
N LYS A 321 23.25 -24.92 11.06
CA LYS A 321 22.83 -25.36 9.71
C LYS A 321 22.75 -26.89 9.61
N THR A 322 23.77 -27.59 10.10
CA THR A 322 23.78 -29.07 10.11
C THR A 322 22.68 -29.64 11.01
N ARG A 323 22.32 -28.95 12.10
CA ARG A 323 21.24 -29.35 13.00
C ARG A 323 19.87 -29.12 12.36
N SER A 324 19.63 -27.97 11.74
CA SER A 324 18.36 -27.67 11.07
C SER A 324 18.06 -28.64 9.93
N GLU A 325 19.06 -29.01 9.14
CA GLU A 325 18.91 -29.98 8.03
C GLU A 325 18.57 -31.40 8.51
N LYS A 326 18.82 -31.74 9.79
CA LYS A 326 18.51 -33.05 10.38
C LYS A 326 17.15 -33.12 11.08
N ILE A 327 16.46 -31.99 11.20
CA ILE A 327 15.14 -31.96 11.84
C ILE A 327 14.11 -32.59 10.89
N PRO A 328 13.37 -33.62 11.33
CA PRO A 328 12.32 -34.22 10.50
C PRO A 328 11.13 -33.26 10.35
N ASN A 329 10.44 -33.36 9.21
CA ASN A 329 9.17 -32.70 8.97
C ASN A 329 8.12 -33.15 10.00
N GLY A 330 7.17 -32.28 10.30
CA GLY A 330 6.10 -32.51 11.29
C GLY A 330 6.56 -32.32 12.74
N ILE A 331 7.71 -31.71 12.98
CA ILE A 331 8.14 -31.33 14.33
C ILE A 331 7.21 -30.27 14.91
N TYR A 332 7.06 -30.29 16.24
CA TYR A 332 6.23 -29.31 16.92
C TYR A 332 6.84 -28.77 18.20
N SER A 333 6.40 -27.57 18.56
CA SER A 333 6.67 -26.90 19.83
C SER A 333 5.36 -26.56 20.54
N ILE A 334 5.46 -26.33 21.85
CA ILE A 334 4.37 -25.81 22.67
C ILE A 334 4.86 -24.51 23.31
N LYS A 335 4.08 -23.46 23.15
CA LYS A 335 4.34 -22.12 23.67
C LYS A 335 3.15 -21.67 24.51
N LYS A 336 3.42 -20.88 25.54
CA LYS A 336 2.38 -20.20 26.31
C LYS A 336 2.27 -18.75 25.82
N SER A 337 1.07 -18.26 25.58
CA SER A 337 0.82 -16.85 25.27
C SER A 337 -0.34 -16.32 26.11
N ASP A 338 -0.20 -15.11 26.63
CA ASP A 338 -1.29 -14.44 27.33
C ASP A 338 -2.31 -13.83 26.35
N THR A 339 -1.94 -13.70 25.07
CA THR A 339 -2.70 -12.99 24.03
C THR A 339 -3.39 -13.93 23.06
N TYR A 340 -2.69 -14.98 22.61
CA TYR A 340 -3.15 -15.84 21.52
C TYR A 340 -3.29 -17.27 21.98
N LYS A 341 -4.32 -17.96 21.48
CA LYS A 341 -4.51 -19.37 21.74
C LYS A 341 -4.89 -20.08 20.46
N GLY A 342 -4.10 -21.05 20.03
CA GLY A 342 -4.27 -21.61 18.70
C GLY A 342 -3.13 -22.51 18.23
N VAL A 343 -3.14 -22.83 16.93
CA VAL A 343 -2.13 -23.70 16.31
C VAL A 343 -1.57 -23.01 15.08
N TYR A 344 -0.28 -22.71 15.10
CA TYR A 344 0.49 -22.33 13.90
C TYR A 344 0.85 -23.59 13.12
N MET A 345 0.78 -23.51 11.79
CA MET A 345 1.11 -24.58 10.87
C MET A 345 1.88 -24.04 9.67
N TYR A 346 2.95 -24.73 9.30
CA TYR A 346 3.69 -24.47 8.08
C TYR A 346 3.60 -25.67 7.15
N TYR A 347 2.98 -25.45 5.99
CA TYR A 347 2.94 -26.41 4.90
C TYR A 347 3.82 -25.96 3.75
N LYS A 348 4.39 -26.94 3.04
CA LYS A 348 5.13 -26.74 1.81
C LYS A 348 4.48 -27.54 0.69
N VAL A 349 4.32 -26.91 -0.48
CA VAL A 349 3.79 -27.55 -1.69
C VAL A 349 4.70 -27.20 -2.85
N GLY A 350 5.60 -28.12 -3.21
CA GLY A 350 6.68 -27.80 -4.14
C GLY A 350 7.63 -26.77 -3.57
N ASP A 351 7.76 -25.62 -4.24
CA ASP A 351 8.60 -24.50 -3.79
C ASP A 351 7.80 -23.39 -3.09
N GLU A 352 6.48 -23.57 -2.94
CA GLU A 352 5.59 -22.59 -2.31
C GLU A 352 5.39 -22.87 -0.81
N ASP A 353 5.45 -21.79 -0.02
CA ASP A 353 5.36 -21.80 1.44
C ASP A 353 4.00 -21.28 1.94
N PHE A 354 3.28 -22.11 2.72
CA PHE A 354 1.96 -21.79 3.26
C PHE A 354 1.98 -21.73 4.78
N TRP A 355 1.77 -20.53 5.33
CA TRP A 355 1.70 -20.29 6.77
C TRP A 355 0.25 -20.09 7.18
N LEU A 356 -0.18 -20.83 8.20
CA LEU A 356 -1.53 -20.73 8.76
C LEU A 356 -1.45 -20.62 10.27
N PHE A 357 -2.31 -19.81 10.86
CA PHE A 357 -2.59 -19.86 12.29
C PHE A 357 -4.08 -20.07 12.48
N TYR A 358 -4.45 -21.16 13.16
CA TYR A 358 -5.81 -21.40 13.61
C TYR A 358 -5.98 -20.75 14.98
N ASP A 359 -6.81 -19.73 15.05
CA ASP A 359 -7.16 -19.05 16.30
C ASP A 359 -8.36 -19.74 16.94
N SER A 360 -8.16 -20.30 18.14
CA SER A 360 -9.21 -20.98 18.88
C SER A 360 -10.19 -20.07 19.60
N ILE A 361 -9.85 -18.79 19.75
CA ILE A 361 -10.73 -17.80 20.36
C ILE A 361 -11.78 -17.37 19.33
N SER A 362 -11.35 -17.10 18.09
CA SER A 362 -12.22 -16.65 17.00
C SER A 362 -12.74 -17.76 16.09
N ASP A 363 -12.27 -19.00 16.26
CA ASP A 363 -12.55 -20.15 15.39
C ASP A 363 -12.28 -19.86 13.90
N SER A 364 -11.15 -19.21 13.60
CA SER A 364 -10.82 -18.71 12.26
C SER A 364 -9.35 -18.92 11.87
N TYR A 365 -9.08 -18.91 10.56
CA TYR A 365 -7.73 -19.02 10.00
C TYR A 365 -7.14 -17.66 9.65
N ILE A 366 -5.94 -17.41 10.16
CA ILE A 366 -5.09 -16.29 9.77
C ILE A 366 -4.03 -16.81 8.80
N THR A 367 -3.94 -16.17 7.62
CA THR A 367 -2.97 -16.52 6.55
C THR A 367 -1.97 -15.40 6.26
N ASN A 368 -2.13 -14.25 6.92
CA ASN A 368 -1.21 -13.12 6.79
C ASN A 368 0.11 -13.46 7.51
N LYS A 369 1.18 -13.71 6.74
CA LYS A 369 2.50 -14.08 7.28
C LYS A 369 3.04 -13.10 8.32
N ALA A 370 2.83 -11.79 8.16
CA ALA A 370 3.29 -10.79 9.13
C ALA A 370 2.55 -10.89 10.47
N LYS A 371 1.23 -11.10 10.44
CA LYS A 371 0.44 -11.33 11.67
C LYS A 371 0.80 -12.66 12.33
N ILE A 372 0.99 -13.71 11.54
CA ILE A 372 1.44 -15.02 12.04
C ILE A 372 2.81 -14.90 12.71
N TYR A 373 3.73 -14.17 12.08
CA TYR A 373 5.07 -13.92 12.63
C TYR A 373 5.00 -13.20 13.99
N GLN A 374 4.14 -12.19 14.13
CA GLN A 374 3.91 -11.54 15.42
C GLN A 374 3.44 -12.55 16.48
N ILE A 375 2.47 -13.39 16.13
CA ILE A 375 1.92 -14.42 17.04
C ILE A 375 3.02 -15.39 17.51
N ILE A 376 3.85 -15.90 16.61
CA ILE A 376 4.92 -16.86 16.97
C ILE A 376 6.12 -16.19 17.65
N SER A 377 6.30 -14.88 17.53
CA SER A 377 7.40 -14.14 18.18
C SER A 377 7.07 -13.65 19.59
N GLU A 378 5.78 -13.51 19.94
CA GLU A 378 5.34 -13.07 21.27
C GLU A 378 5.64 -14.10 22.36
N GLY A 379 6.32 -13.71 23.44
CA GLY A 379 6.59 -14.58 24.59
C GLY A 379 7.87 -15.42 24.51
N ASN A 380 8.86 -15.01 23.69
CA ASN A 380 10.20 -15.62 23.67
C ASN A 380 11.00 -15.29 24.95
N HIS A 381 10.63 -15.92 26.06
CA HIS A 381 11.49 -16.04 27.23
C HIS A 381 12.25 -17.36 27.12
N LEU A 382 13.58 -17.29 26.97
CA LEU A 382 14.48 -18.44 26.79
C LEU A 382 14.52 -19.41 28.01
N ASP A 383 13.78 -19.12 29.08
CA ASP A 383 13.83 -19.79 30.39
C ASP A 383 12.57 -20.61 30.74
N ILE A 384 11.87 -21.18 29.76
CA ILE A 384 10.66 -21.97 30.02
C ILE A 384 11.02 -23.46 30.13
N LYS A 385 10.71 -24.06 31.28
CA LYS A 385 10.70 -25.53 31.45
C LYS A 385 9.71 -26.15 30.46
N PRO A 386 9.97 -27.35 29.92
CA PRO A 386 9.04 -28.01 28.98
C PRO A 386 7.61 -28.01 29.54
N LEU A 387 6.67 -27.44 28.79
CA LEU A 387 5.26 -27.41 29.15
C LEU A 387 4.67 -28.82 29.01
N GLU A 388 3.85 -29.24 29.98
CA GLU A 388 3.13 -30.51 29.89
C GLU A 388 2.06 -30.46 28.79
N ARG A 389 1.82 -31.61 28.15
CA ARG A 389 0.91 -31.80 27.00
C ARG A 389 -0.59 -31.75 27.36
N ASP A 390 -0.97 -31.11 28.47
CA ASP A 390 -2.37 -31.01 28.91
C ASP A 390 -3.12 -29.96 28.05
N ILE A 391 -3.43 -30.37 26.82
CA ILE A 391 -3.96 -29.53 25.76
C ILE A 391 -5.43 -29.88 25.58
N ASN A 392 -6.32 -28.95 25.92
CA ASN A 392 -7.77 -29.09 25.71
C ASN A 392 -8.17 -28.70 24.28
N MET A 393 -7.45 -29.21 23.27
CA MET A 393 -7.65 -28.91 21.84
C MET A 393 -7.32 -30.15 21.00
N ASP A 394 -8.18 -30.50 20.03
CA ASP A 394 -7.88 -31.58 19.08
C ASP A 394 -6.95 -31.06 17.96
N VAL A 395 -5.65 -31.10 18.25
CA VAL A 395 -4.62 -30.64 17.32
C VAL A 395 -4.62 -31.44 16.02
N ASN A 396 -4.94 -32.74 16.06
CA ASN A 396 -4.95 -33.57 14.85
C ASN A 396 -6.07 -33.14 13.90
N GLU A 397 -7.26 -32.84 14.45
CA GLU A 397 -8.36 -32.31 13.65
C GLU A 397 -8.01 -30.94 13.05
N ILE A 398 -7.38 -30.05 13.83
CA ILE A 398 -6.95 -28.73 13.36
C ILE A 398 -5.92 -28.85 12.22
N LEU A 399 -4.95 -29.76 12.35
CA LEU A 399 -3.97 -30.03 11.28
C LEU A 399 -4.65 -30.56 10.02
N HIS A 400 -5.61 -31.49 10.16
CA HIS A 400 -6.37 -31.99 9.01
C HIS A 400 -7.13 -30.88 8.28
N ARG A 401 -7.87 -30.05 9.03
CA ARG A 401 -8.60 -28.90 8.45
C ARG A 401 -7.64 -27.88 7.83
N GLY A 402 -6.47 -27.65 8.43
CA GLY A 402 -5.42 -26.79 7.87
C GLY A 402 -4.89 -27.30 6.54
N LYS A 403 -4.68 -28.62 6.41
CA LYS A 403 -4.27 -29.26 5.16
C LYS A 403 -5.33 -29.10 4.07
N ASP A 404 -6.61 -29.26 4.40
CA ASP A 404 -7.72 -29.04 3.46
C ASP A 404 -7.78 -27.59 2.97
N PHE A 405 -7.56 -26.62 3.87
CA PHE A 405 -7.49 -25.20 3.51
C PHE A 405 -6.35 -24.93 2.51
N VAL A 406 -5.16 -25.47 2.74
CA VAL A 406 -4.03 -25.35 1.80
C VAL A 406 -4.36 -26.00 0.46
N ASN A 407 -5.01 -27.16 0.46
CA ASN A 407 -5.43 -27.82 -0.77
C ASN A 407 -6.38 -26.94 -1.59
N SER A 408 -7.42 -26.35 -0.98
CA SER A 408 -8.32 -25.40 -1.66
C SER A 408 -7.56 -24.18 -2.21
N ARG A 409 -6.57 -23.66 -1.47
CA ARG A 409 -5.73 -22.53 -1.91
C ARG A 409 -4.90 -22.89 -3.14
N VAL A 410 -4.29 -24.07 -3.15
CA VAL A 410 -3.49 -24.59 -4.27
C VAL A 410 -4.37 -24.79 -5.51
N GLN A 411 -5.58 -25.34 -5.36
CA GLN A 411 -6.51 -25.49 -6.49
C GLN A 411 -6.90 -24.14 -7.10
N ASN A 412 -7.15 -23.12 -6.27
CA ASN A 412 -7.42 -21.76 -6.74
C ASN A 412 -6.22 -21.16 -7.50
N ILE A 413 -4.99 -21.40 -7.03
CA ILE A 413 -3.77 -20.96 -7.72
C ILE A 413 -3.63 -21.66 -9.07
N ILE A 414 -3.82 -22.98 -9.11
CA ILE A 414 -3.79 -23.77 -10.36
C ILE A 414 -4.86 -23.25 -11.34
N GLN A 415 -6.08 -22.99 -10.87
CA GLN A 415 -7.17 -22.45 -11.71
C GLN A 415 -6.83 -21.05 -12.24
N SER A 416 -6.20 -20.20 -11.43
CA SER A 416 -5.72 -18.87 -11.87
C SER A 416 -4.59 -18.97 -12.90
N GLN A 417 -3.68 -19.94 -12.77
CA GLN A 417 -2.62 -20.21 -13.76
C GLN A 417 -3.20 -20.77 -15.08
N ILE A 418 -4.29 -21.55 -14.99
CA ILE A 418 -5.05 -22.03 -16.16
C ILE A 418 -5.76 -20.87 -16.88
N ALA A 419 -6.23 -19.85 -16.14
CA ALA A 419 -6.80 -18.64 -16.74
C ALA A 419 -5.74 -17.81 -17.50
N VAL A 420 -4.50 -17.75 -16.99
CA VAL A 420 -3.35 -17.10 -17.65
C VAL A 420 -2.94 -17.83 -18.94
N THR A 421 -3.28 -19.11 -19.11
CA THR A 421 -2.93 -19.90 -20.31
C THR A 421 -3.85 -19.65 -21.52
N ARG A 422 -4.92 -18.85 -21.38
CA ARG A 422 -5.74 -18.41 -22.52
C ARG A 422 -5.10 -17.19 -23.20
N ILE A 423 -4.92 -17.26 -24.52
CA ILE A 423 -4.41 -16.14 -25.33
C ILE A 423 -5.45 -15.00 -25.30
N SER A 424 -5.04 -13.83 -24.83
CA SER A 424 -5.92 -12.65 -24.76
C SER A 424 -6.31 -12.13 -26.15
N ARG A 425 -7.43 -11.41 -26.26
CA ARG A 425 -7.93 -10.85 -27.52
C ARG A 425 -6.93 -9.90 -28.19
N VAL A 426 -6.33 -8.99 -27.42
CA VAL A 426 -5.26 -8.09 -27.88
C VAL A 426 -4.08 -8.86 -28.50
N GLN A 427 -3.71 -10.01 -27.94
CA GLN A 427 -2.68 -10.86 -28.56
C GLN A 427 -3.14 -11.48 -29.86
N LYS A 428 -4.43 -11.88 -29.98
CA LYS A 428 -5.00 -12.39 -31.23
C LYS A 428 -5.02 -11.30 -32.30
N ASP A 429 -5.44 -10.08 -31.95
CA ASP A 429 -5.53 -8.96 -32.88
C ASP A 429 -4.15 -8.52 -33.38
N ILE A 430 -3.15 -8.46 -32.49
CA ILE A 430 -1.76 -8.21 -32.87
C ILE A 430 -1.23 -9.36 -33.74
N ALA A 431 -1.52 -10.61 -33.39
CA ALA A 431 -1.07 -11.77 -34.17
C ALA A 431 -1.68 -11.79 -35.57
N GLU A 432 -2.97 -11.49 -35.71
CA GLU A 432 -3.67 -11.40 -36.99
C GLU A 432 -3.15 -10.24 -37.83
N ARG A 433 -2.92 -9.07 -37.22
CA ARG A 433 -2.36 -7.91 -37.90
C ARG A 433 -0.94 -8.18 -38.39
N ILE A 434 -0.10 -8.82 -37.56
CA ILE A 434 1.23 -9.29 -37.96
C ILE A 434 1.13 -10.31 -39.11
N GLU A 435 0.16 -11.22 -39.10
CA GLU A 435 -0.06 -12.16 -40.21
C GLU A 435 -0.44 -11.43 -41.51
N ASN A 436 -1.34 -10.45 -41.44
CA ASN A 436 -1.71 -9.62 -42.56
C ASN A 436 -0.52 -8.79 -43.12
N MET A 437 0.39 -8.34 -42.26
CA MET A 437 1.63 -7.67 -42.69
C MET A 437 2.55 -8.61 -43.49
N PHE A 438 2.66 -9.89 -43.10
CA PHE A 438 3.49 -10.86 -43.83
C PHE A 438 3.00 -11.14 -45.26
N PHE A 439 1.72 -10.92 -45.55
CA PHE A 439 1.18 -11.05 -46.90
C PHE A 439 1.45 -9.84 -47.81
N LYS A 440 1.76 -8.65 -47.25
CA LYS A 440 2.03 -7.42 -48.02
C LYS A 440 3.43 -7.43 -48.65
N ALA A 441 3.54 -7.05 -49.94
CA ALA A 441 4.79 -7.08 -50.70
C ALA A 441 5.95 -6.27 -50.08
N LYS A 442 5.64 -5.16 -49.37
CA LYS A 442 6.60 -4.31 -48.65
C LYS A 442 7.41 -5.08 -47.58
N TYR A 443 6.82 -6.11 -46.97
CA TYR A 443 7.41 -6.85 -45.85
C TYR A 443 7.95 -8.23 -46.26
N ARG A 444 7.65 -8.72 -47.47
CA ARG A 444 8.11 -10.03 -47.97
C ARG A 444 9.63 -10.15 -48.13
N SER A 445 10.32 -9.05 -48.41
CA SER A 445 11.79 -9.01 -48.61
C SER A 445 12.58 -8.64 -47.34
N ARG A 446 11.91 -8.36 -46.21
CA ARG A 446 12.50 -7.77 -45.00
C ARG A 446 12.04 -8.43 -43.69
N ILE A 447 11.60 -9.69 -43.71
CA ILE A 447 11.30 -10.42 -42.48
C ILE A 447 12.62 -10.72 -41.74
N THR A 448 12.95 -9.91 -40.74
CA THR A 448 14.11 -10.14 -39.87
C THR A 448 13.86 -11.33 -38.93
N ASN A 449 14.93 -11.96 -38.44
CA ASN A 449 14.82 -13.05 -37.44
C ASN A 449 14.11 -12.60 -36.16
N GLU A 450 14.23 -11.32 -35.79
CA GLU A 450 13.58 -10.73 -34.61
C GLU A 450 12.06 -10.66 -34.76
N GLN A 451 11.56 -10.23 -35.93
CA GLN A 451 10.11 -10.21 -36.21
C GLN A 451 9.47 -11.60 -36.19
N ARG A 452 10.21 -12.65 -36.56
CA ARG A 452 9.75 -14.05 -36.40
C ARG A 452 9.69 -14.47 -34.94
N LYS A 453 10.64 -14.02 -34.11
CA LYS A 453 10.63 -14.28 -32.65
C LYS A 453 9.44 -13.57 -31.97
N ILE A 454 9.16 -12.31 -32.34
CA ILE A 454 7.98 -11.57 -31.87
C ILE A 454 6.70 -12.35 -32.14
N ARG A 455 6.51 -12.81 -33.38
CA ARG A 455 5.34 -13.62 -33.77
C ARG A 455 5.21 -14.88 -32.91
N GLN A 456 6.32 -15.58 -32.65
CA GLN A 456 6.31 -16.78 -31.81
C GLN A 456 6.00 -16.45 -30.33
N LYS A 457 6.49 -15.32 -29.81
CA LYS A 457 6.24 -14.87 -28.44
C LYS A 457 4.79 -14.45 -28.22
N ILE A 458 4.18 -13.71 -29.16
CA ILE A 458 2.80 -13.23 -29.05
C ILE A 458 1.78 -14.38 -29.13
N LYS A 459 2.10 -15.46 -29.85
CA LYS A 459 1.28 -16.68 -29.91
C LYS A 459 1.34 -17.52 -28.62
N LYS A 460 2.19 -17.18 -27.66
CA LYS A 460 2.21 -17.78 -26.33
C LYS A 460 1.49 -16.88 -25.32
N PRO A 461 0.90 -17.41 -24.24
CA PRO A 461 0.30 -16.58 -23.21
C PRO A 461 1.35 -15.67 -22.54
N LEU A 462 1.00 -14.39 -22.32
CA LEU A 462 1.91 -13.37 -21.77
C LEU A 462 1.50 -13.00 -20.34
N HIS A 463 2.47 -12.58 -19.52
CA HIS A 463 2.22 -12.14 -18.14
C HIS A 463 1.32 -10.90 -18.07
N ARG A 464 0.55 -10.76 -16.98
CA ARG A 464 -0.42 -9.66 -16.77
C ARG A 464 0.17 -8.26 -16.96
N GLY A 465 1.40 -8.03 -16.49
CA GLY A 465 2.09 -6.75 -16.67
C GLY A 465 2.47 -6.45 -18.12
N THR A 466 2.80 -7.47 -18.91
CA THR A 466 3.04 -7.33 -20.36
C THR A 466 1.73 -7.07 -21.10
N LEU A 467 0.65 -7.76 -20.73
CA LEU A 467 -0.67 -7.55 -21.29
C LEU A 467 -1.18 -6.13 -21.05
N MET A 468 -0.91 -5.55 -19.87
CA MET A 468 -1.21 -4.14 -19.59
C MET A 468 -0.45 -3.20 -20.52
N LYS A 469 0.86 -3.38 -20.67
CA LYS A 469 1.68 -2.56 -21.58
C LYS A 469 1.24 -2.69 -23.04
N LEU A 470 0.84 -3.89 -23.48
CA LEU A 470 0.30 -4.11 -24.83
C LEU A 470 -1.05 -3.40 -25.03
N ARG A 471 -1.89 -3.32 -24.00
CA ARG A 471 -3.17 -2.58 -24.04
C ARG A 471 -2.97 -1.07 -24.11
N GLU A 472 -1.94 -0.55 -23.44
CA GLU A 472 -1.61 0.88 -23.46
C GLU A 472 -1.19 1.40 -24.85
N LEU A 473 -0.77 0.51 -25.76
CA LEU A 473 -0.22 0.90 -27.06
C LEU A 473 -1.25 1.47 -28.07
N LYS A 474 -2.55 1.56 -27.75
CA LYS A 474 -3.58 2.07 -28.69
C LYS A 474 -3.40 1.55 -30.12
N ILE A 475 -3.33 0.23 -30.25
CA ILE A 475 -2.88 -0.49 -31.45
C ILE A 475 -3.63 -0.06 -32.71
N GLU A 476 -4.93 0.25 -32.60
CA GLU A 476 -5.77 0.71 -33.71
C GLU A 476 -5.31 2.02 -34.36
N SER A 477 -4.63 2.88 -33.60
CA SER A 477 -4.16 4.19 -34.06
C SER A 477 -2.72 4.20 -34.61
N MET A 478 -1.98 3.11 -34.41
CA MET A 478 -0.58 3.00 -34.83
C MET A 478 -0.46 2.52 -36.27
N ASN A 479 0.57 2.96 -36.99
CA ASN A 479 0.91 2.38 -38.28
C ASN A 479 1.67 1.05 -38.11
N ASP A 480 1.77 0.26 -39.19
CA ASP A 480 2.34 -1.10 -39.13
C ASP A 480 3.84 -1.13 -38.75
N ASP A 481 4.59 -0.05 -39.02
CA ASP A 481 6.01 0.05 -38.68
C ASP A 481 6.20 0.48 -37.20
N GLU A 482 5.39 1.42 -36.71
CA GLU A 482 5.33 1.84 -35.29
C GLU A 482 4.93 0.71 -34.34
N LEU A 483 3.99 -0.13 -34.79
CA LEU A 483 3.55 -1.30 -34.01
C LEU A 483 4.71 -2.29 -33.81
N LEU A 484 5.51 -2.54 -34.85
CA LEU A 484 6.64 -3.46 -34.77
C LEU A 484 7.75 -2.94 -33.84
N GLU A 485 8.11 -1.66 -33.94
CA GLU A 485 9.10 -1.04 -33.04
C GLU A 485 8.63 -1.05 -31.58
N SER A 486 7.36 -0.75 -31.33
CA SER A 486 6.79 -0.77 -29.98
C SER A 486 6.75 -2.19 -29.39
N LEU A 487 6.47 -3.20 -30.21
CA LEU A 487 6.51 -4.60 -29.81
C LEU A 487 7.93 -5.09 -29.52
N ASP A 488 8.93 -4.65 -30.29
CA ASP A 488 10.34 -4.97 -30.00
C ASP A 488 10.77 -4.42 -28.63
N VAL A 489 10.38 -3.18 -28.31
CA VAL A 489 10.67 -2.60 -26.99
C VAL A 489 9.96 -3.38 -25.88
N ILE A 490 8.66 -3.68 -25.99
CA ILE A 490 7.92 -4.38 -24.93
C ILE A 490 8.39 -5.84 -24.75
N LEU A 491 8.66 -6.54 -25.86
CA LEU A 491 9.01 -7.96 -25.84
C LEU A 491 10.50 -8.23 -25.59
N SER A 492 11.37 -7.23 -25.72
CA SER A 492 12.78 -7.32 -25.29
C SER A 492 12.92 -7.33 -23.77
N TYR A 493 12.07 -6.59 -23.03
CA TYR A 493 12.01 -6.67 -21.55
C TYR A 493 11.57 -8.05 -21.03
N ILE A 494 11.03 -8.91 -21.90
CA ILE A 494 10.59 -10.27 -21.55
C ILE A 494 11.74 -11.27 -21.63
N GLU A 495 12.82 -10.98 -22.39
CA GLU A 495 14.00 -11.86 -22.48
C GLU A 495 14.80 -11.94 -21.17
N LEU A 496 14.61 -11.00 -20.24
CA LEU A 496 15.16 -11.07 -18.88
C LEU A 496 14.33 -11.94 -17.92
N GLY A 497 13.17 -12.43 -18.36
CA GLY A 497 12.28 -13.29 -17.59
C GLY A 497 11.83 -14.49 -18.41
N GLU A 498 12.77 -15.29 -18.91
CA GLU A 498 12.41 -16.66 -19.28
C GLU A 498 11.73 -17.30 -18.07
N MET A 499 10.53 -17.84 -18.31
CA MET A 499 9.71 -18.47 -17.30
C MET A 499 10.53 -19.55 -16.59
N ASP A 500 10.86 -19.34 -15.32
CA ASP A 500 11.12 -20.44 -14.41
C ASP A 500 9.82 -21.25 -14.32
N ASN A 501 9.67 -22.22 -15.23
CA ASN A 501 8.60 -23.21 -15.28
C ASN A 501 8.64 -24.19 -14.08
N ASN A 502 9.27 -23.83 -12.95
CA ASN A 502 9.41 -24.71 -11.79
C ASN A 502 8.19 -24.68 -10.84
N ASN A 503 7.29 -23.70 -10.96
CA ASN A 503 6.11 -23.55 -10.09
C ASN A 503 4.83 -24.22 -10.62
N ASP A 504 4.94 -25.36 -11.32
CA ASP A 504 3.77 -26.22 -11.54
C ASP A 504 3.41 -26.90 -10.22
N LEU A 505 2.25 -26.54 -9.65
CA LEU A 505 1.76 -27.11 -8.38
C LEU A 505 0.87 -28.35 -8.59
N ARG A 506 0.60 -28.75 -9.84
CA ARG A 506 -0.31 -29.87 -10.15
C ARG A 506 0.26 -31.19 -9.66
N GLY A 507 -0.49 -31.87 -8.80
CA GLY A 507 -0.13 -33.19 -8.27
C GLY A 507 1.02 -33.20 -7.27
N LYS A 508 1.47 -32.03 -6.79
CA LYS A 508 2.47 -31.95 -5.72
C LYS A 508 1.83 -32.29 -4.36
N GLU A 509 2.58 -33.01 -3.52
CA GLU A 509 2.12 -33.38 -2.18
C GLU A 509 2.16 -32.17 -1.23
N ILE A 510 1.19 -32.10 -0.32
CA ILE A 510 1.15 -31.08 0.75
C ILE A 510 1.88 -31.65 1.95
N GLU A 511 3.09 -31.15 2.19
CA GLU A 511 3.96 -31.57 3.29
C GLU A 511 3.79 -30.64 4.49
N LEU A 512 3.50 -31.17 5.68
CA LEU A 512 3.55 -30.43 6.93
C LEU A 512 5.00 -30.36 7.42
N ILE A 513 5.60 -29.18 7.43
CA ILE A 513 6.99 -29.00 7.85
C ILE A 513 7.10 -28.88 9.37
N CYS A 514 6.29 -28.02 9.99
CA CYS A 514 6.23 -27.89 11.43
C CYS A 514 4.90 -27.27 11.88
N TYR A 515 4.60 -27.39 13.17
CA TYR A 515 3.49 -26.70 13.80
C TYR A 515 3.84 -26.26 15.23
N GLU A 516 3.23 -25.18 15.71
CA GLU A 516 3.43 -24.69 17.08
C GLU A 516 2.07 -24.52 17.76
N ILE A 517 1.94 -25.11 18.95
CA ILE A 517 0.72 -25.02 19.75
C ILE A 517 0.90 -23.88 20.74
N ILE A 518 -0.01 -22.91 20.69
CA ILE A 518 0.01 -21.74 21.55
C ILE A 518 -1.16 -21.87 22.53
N LEU A 519 -0.84 -21.97 23.82
CA LEU A 519 -1.78 -22.19 24.93
C LEU A 519 -2.11 -20.93 25.71
#